data_AF-A0A143B825-F1
#
_entry.id   AF-A0A143B825-F1
#
_cell.length_a   1.000
_cell.length_b   1.000
_cell.length_c   1.000
_cell.angle_alpha   90.00
_cell.angle_beta   90.00
_cell.angle_gamma   90.00
#
_symmetry.space_group_name_H-M   'P 1'
#
loop_
_entity.id
_entity.type
_entity.pdbx_description
1 polymer ?
#
loop_
_entity_poly.entity_id
_entity_poly.type
_entity_poly.pdbx_seq_one_letter_code
_entity_poly.pdbx_strand_id
1 'polypeptide(L)'
;MPKNQTAKVIGNQLLRCGTSVGANYRASCRAKSPADFIAKMAIVEEECDESIYWMELIAEAGLMNEKRLTDLKNEANEILSMVVASIKTARSRK
;
A
#
# COMPACT_ATOMS: atom_id res chain seq x y z
N MET A 1 -17.64 -3.47 -7.91
CA MET A 1 -17.41 -2.46 -8.98
C MET A 1 -18.20 -2.84 -10.22
N PRO A 2 -18.55 -1.87 -11.09
CA PRO A 2 -19.20 -2.12 -12.38
C PRO A 2 -18.39 -3.08 -13.26
N LYS A 3 -19.07 -3.87 -14.09
CA LYS A 3 -18.43 -4.77 -15.08
C LYS A 3 -18.10 -4.01 -16.36
N ASN A 4 -17.21 -3.02 -16.29
CA ASN A 4 -16.73 -2.26 -17.44
C ASN A 4 -15.19 -2.19 -17.49
N GLN A 5 -14.66 -1.72 -18.62
CA GLN A 5 -13.21 -1.69 -18.84
C GLN A 5 -12.48 -0.77 -17.85
N THR A 6 -13.04 0.41 -17.56
CA THR A 6 -12.44 1.37 -16.63
C THR A 6 -12.30 0.78 -15.23
N ALA A 7 -13.36 0.20 -14.69
CA ALA A 7 -13.38 -0.45 -13.39
C ALA A 7 -12.42 -1.66 -13.34
N LYS A 8 -12.29 -2.40 -14.44
CA LYS A 8 -11.33 -3.51 -14.54
C LYS A 8 -9.89 -3.02 -14.48
N VAL A 9 -9.54 -1.97 -15.23
CA VAL A 9 -8.19 -1.42 -15.25
C VAL A 9 -7.80 -0.87 -13.88
N ILE A 10 -8.66 -0.05 -13.27
CA ILE A 10 -8.41 0.54 -11.94
C ILE A 10 -8.34 -0.57 -10.87
N GLY A 11 -9.28 -1.52 -10.89
CA GLY A 11 -9.28 -2.63 -9.93
C GLY A 11 -8.05 -3.52 -10.03
N ASN A 12 -7.51 -3.70 -11.24
CA ASN A 12 -6.26 -4.44 -11.43
C ASN A 12 -5.06 -3.68 -10.86
N GLN A 13 -5.03 -2.35 -10.89
CA GLN A 13 -3.96 -1.59 -10.25
C GLN A 13 -4.02 -1.74 -8.73
N LEU A 14 -5.20 -1.54 -8.13
CA LEU A 14 -5.39 -1.75 -6.69
C LEU A 14 -5.02 -3.18 -6.25
N LEU A 15 -5.40 -4.19 -7.04
CA LEU A 15 -5.05 -5.58 -6.75
C LEU A 15 -3.52 -5.80 -6.75
N ARG A 16 -2.82 -5.18 -7.69
CA ARG A 16 -1.36 -5.33 -7.82
C ARG A 16 -0.64 -4.64 -6.67
N CYS A 17 -0.93 -3.36 -6.40
CA CYS A 17 -0.23 -2.66 -5.32
C CYS A 17 -0.59 -3.24 -3.93
N GLY A 18 -1.88 -3.51 -3.69
CA GLY A 18 -2.34 -4.06 -2.41
C GLY A 18 -1.72 -5.43 -2.08
N THR A 19 -1.53 -6.30 -3.08
CA THR A 19 -0.82 -7.59 -2.86
C THR A 19 0.70 -7.44 -2.78
N SER A 20 1.25 -6.38 -3.37
CA SER A 20 2.69 -6.09 -3.36
C SER A 20 3.18 -5.58 -1.99
N VAL A 21 2.33 -4.92 -1.19
CA VAL A 21 2.64 -4.53 0.20
C VAL A 21 3.18 -5.72 1.01
N GLY A 22 2.41 -6.81 1.08
CA GLY A 22 2.79 -8.01 1.83
C GLY A 22 3.99 -8.74 1.22
N ALA A 23 4.09 -8.77 -0.11
CA ALA A 23 5.19 -9.40 -0.82
C ALA A 23 6.53 -8.68 -0.54
N ASN A 24 6.55 -7.36 -0.63
CA ASN A 24 7.72 -6.53 -0.37
C ASN A 24 8.09 -6.51 1.11
N TYR A 25 7.11 -6.52 2.02
CA TYR A 25 7.38 -6.67 3.46
C TYR A 25 8.07 -8.01 3.75
N ARG A 26 7.59 -9.11 3.17
CA ARG A 26 8.26 -10.42 3.30
C ARG A 26 9.68 -10.42 2.73
N ALA A 27 9.96 -9.60 1.71
CA ALA A 27 11.31 -9.42 1.17
C ALA A 27 12.20 -8.60 2.12
N SER A 28 11.65 -7.58 2.79
CA SER A 28 12.37 -6.76 3.77
C SER A 28 12.79 -7.58 4.99
N CYS A 29 11.96 -8.53 5.44
CA CYS A 29 12.34 -9.48 6.50
C CYS A 29 13.57 -10.35 6.16
N ARG A 30 13.96 -10.42 4.89
CA ARG A 30 15.15 -11.13 4.40
C ARG A 30 16.26 -10.17 3.93
N ALA A 31 16.26 -8.95 4.48
CA ALA A 31 17.27 -7.96 4.17
C ALA A 31 18.68 -8.41 4.63
N LYS A 32 19.68 -8.07 3.83
CA LYS A 32 21.09 -8.43 4.09
C LYS A 32 21.84 -7.39 4.93
N SER A 33 21.26 -6.21 5.11
CA SER A 33 21.82 -5.12 5.89
C SER A 33 20.71 -4.15 6.32
N PRO A 34 20.97 -3.24 7.28
CA PRO A 34 20.03 -2.18 7.63
C PRO A 34 19.66 -1.28 6.45
N ALA A 35 20.61 -1.01 5.54
CA ALA A 35 20.36 -0.21 4.34
C ALA A 35 19.44 -0.96 3.35
N ASP A 36 19.64 -2.26 3.14
CA ASP A 36 18.76 -3.10 2.31
C ASP A 36 17.36 -3.22 2.92
N PHE A 37 17.25 -3.30 4.25
CA PHE A 37 15.97 -3.30 4.95
C PHE A 37 15.21 -1.99 4.68
N ILE A 38 15.86 -0.84 4.87
CA ILE A 38 15.25 0.48 4.63
C ILE A 38 14.81 0.63 3.17
N ALA A 39 15.66 0.23 2.22
CA ALA A 39 15.32 0.31 0.79
C ALA A 39 14.09 -0.54 0.45
N LYS A 40 14.00 -1.77 0.96
CA LYS A 40 12.83 -2.63 0.74
C LYS A 40 11.58 -2.14 1.45
N MET A 41 11.71 -1.62 2.67
CA MET A 41 10.57 -1.02 3.38
C MET A 41 10.06 0.25 2.70
N ALA A 42 10.92 1.02 2.02
CA ALA A 42 10.47 2.17 1.22
C ALA A 42 9.58 1.72 0.05
N ILE A 43 9.87 0.57 -0.58
CA ILE A 43 8.96 -0.02 -1.58
C ILE A 43 7.62 -0.41 -0.93
N VAL A 44 7.63 -0.95 0.30
CA VAL A 44 6.38 -1.25 1.02
C VAL A 44 5.58 0.02 1.28
N GLU A 45 6.24 1.12 1.64
CA GLU A 45 5.64 2.45 1.85
C GLU A 45 4.95 2.94 0.57
N GLU A 46 5.65 2.90 -0.56
CA GLU A 46 5.13 3.27 -1.89
C GLU A 46 3.89 2.45 -2.26
N GLU A 47 3.92 1.13 -2.10
CA GLU A 47 2.81 0.25 -2.44
C GLU A 47 1.58 0.45 -1.52
N CYS A 48 1.79 0.83 -0.26
CA CYS A 48 0.70 1.18 0.66
C CYS A 48 0.02 2.48 0.23
N ASP A 49 0.82 3.50 -0.07
CA ASP A 49 0.33 4.81 -0.52
C ASP A 49 -0.43 4.68 -1.85
N GLU A 50 0.12 3.93 -2.82
CA GLU A 50 -0.57 3.64 -4.08
C GLU A 50 -1.90 2.91 -3.85
N SER A 51 -1.96 1.97 -2.90
CA SER A 51 -3.21 1.27 -2.56
C SER A 51 -4.28 2.23 -2.03
N ILE A 52 -3.88 3.18 -1.18
CA ILE A 52 -4.77 4.24 -0.67
C ILE A 52 -5.26 5.11 -1.82
N TYR A 53 -4.35 5.60 -2.65
CA TYR A 53 -4.65 6.42 -3.83
C TYR A 53 -5.67 5.74 -4.76
N TRP A 54 -5.49 4.45 -5.08
CA TRP A 54 -6.42 3.74 -5.95
C TRP A 54 -7.81 3.57 -5.30
N MET A 55 -7.88 3.41 -3.98
CA MET A 55 -9.17 3.40 -3.27
C MET A 55 -9.87 4.77 -3.32
N GLU A 56 -9.13 5.86 -3.15
CA GLU A 56 -9.66 7.22 -3.30
C GLU A 56 -10.20 7.44 -4.71
N LEU A 57 -9.42 7.10 -5.74
CA LEU A 57 -9.84 7.24 -7.12
C LEU A 57 -11.09 6.40 -7.46
N ILE A 58 -11.22 5.19 -6.90
CA ILE A 58 -12.42 4.35 -7.07
C ILE A 58 -13.65 5.04 -6.47
N ALA A 59 -13.52 5.68 -5.32
CA ALA A 59 -14.61 6.42 -4.67
C ALA A 59 -14.99 7.66 -5.49
N GLU A 60 -14.00 8.48 -5.86
CA GLU A 60 -14.19 9.72 -6.61
C GLU A 60 -14.78 9.47 -8.00
N ALA A 61 -14.36 8.40 -8.67
CA ALA A 61 -14.91 7.99 -9.97
C ALA A 61 -16.32 7.37 -9.88
N GLY A 62 -16.91 7.26 -8.68
CA GLY A 62 -18.24 6.67 -8.47
C GLY A 62 -18.29 5.16 -8.76
N LEU A 63 -17.14 4.47 -8.77
CA LEU A 63 -17.05 3.03 -9.08
C LEU A 63 -17.39 2.15 -7.88
N MET A 64 -17.31 2.73 -6.67
CA MET A 64 -17.78 2.11 -5.43
C MET A 64 -18.25 3.19 -4.45
N ASN A 65 -19.22 2.85 -3.60
CA ASN A 65 -19.61 3.73 -2.50
C ASN A 65 -18.44 3.89 -1.52
N GLU A 66 -18.08 5.13 -1.21
CA GLU A 66 -16.98 5.46 -0.30
C GLU A 66 -17.08 4.73 1.05
N LYS A 67 -18.29 4.54 1.59
CA LYS A 67 -18.50 3.82 2.86
C LYS A 67 -17.96 2.40 2.86
N ARG A 68 -17.81 1.77 1.68
CA ARG A 68 -17.22 0.43 1.55
C ARG A 68 -15.69 0.45 1.55
N LEU A 69 -15.10 1.62 1.32
CA LEU A 69 -13.66 1.84 1.26
C LEU A 69 -13.12 2.54 2.49
N THR A 70 -13.97 3.19 3.29
CA THR A 70 -13.55 3.90 4.52
C THR A 70 -12.73 3.02 5.44
N ASP A 71 -13.25 1.85 5.83
CA ASP A 71 -12.54 0.96 6.76
C ASP A 71 -11.23 0.43 6.15
N LEU A 72 -11.23 0.13 4.84
CA LEU A 72 -10.03 -0.32 4.13
C LEU A 72 -8.96 0.78 4.01
N LYS A 73 -9.38 2.03 3.74
CA LYS A 73 -8.48 3.19 3.72
C LYS A 73 -7.89 3.43 5.11
N ASN A 74 -8.68 3.29 6.16
CA ASN A 74 -8.19 3.44 7.54
C ASN A 74 -7.15 2.36 7.87
N GLU A 75 -7.44 1.10 7.60
CA GLU A 75 -6.50 -0.01 7.80
C GLU A 75 -5.20 0.19 6.99
N ALA A 76 -5.32 0.60 5.71
CA ALA A 76 -4.16 0.90 4.89
C ALA A 76 -3.30 2.05 5.46
N ASN A 77 -3.92 3.09 6.03
CA ASN A 77 -3.22 4.19 6.70
C ASN A 77 -2.53 3.73 8.00
N GLU A 78 -3.13 2.80 8.75
CA GLU A 78 -2.51 2.18 9.92
C GLU A 78 -1.26 1.38 9.51
N ILE A 79 -1.35 0.57 8.46
CA ILE A 79 -0.22 -0.18 7.90
C ILE A 79 0.88 0.78 7.42
N LEU A 80 0.53 1.83 6.66
CA LEU A 80 1.47 2.85 6.21
C LEU A 80 2.19 3.51 7.39
N SER A 81 1.45 3.86 8.46
CA SER A 81 2.01 4.44 9.67
C SER A 81 3.01 3.49 10.36
N MET A 82 2.71 2.20 10.42
CA MET A 82 3.62 1.17 10.94
C MET A 82 4.89 1.03 10.09
N VAL A 83 4.76 1.08 8.76
CA VAL A 83 5.87 1.02 7.80
C VAL A 83 6.80 2.22 7.99
N VAL A 84 6.24 3.44 8.01
CA VAL A 84 7.00 4.69 8.21
C VAL A 84 7.70 4.69 9.58
N ALA A 85 7.02 4.25 10.64
CA ALA A 85 7.63 4.11 11.96
C ALA A 85 8.82 3.13 11.94
N SER A 86 8.66 1.97 11.28
CA SER A 86 9.71 0.96 11.14
C SER A 86 10.93 1.51 10.42
N ILE A 87 10.73 2.28 9.33
CA ILE A 87 11.83 2.94 8.59
C ILE A 87 12.54 3.97 9.48
N LYS A 88 11.78 4.81 10.19
CA LYS A 88 12.35 5.83 11.11
C LYS A 88 13.21 5.18 12.20
N THR A 89 12.73 4.11 12.82
CA THR A 89 13.50 3.34 13.82
C THR A 89 14.75 2.69 13.24
N ALA A 90 14.68 2.16 12.02
CA ALA A 90 15.86 1.57 11.37
C ALA A 90 16.93 2.64 11.05
N ARG A 91 16.51 3.83 10.62
CA ARG A 91 17.42 4.96 10.34
C ARG A 91 18.10 5.48 11.61
N SER A 92 17.42 5.50 12.76
CA SER A 92 17.99 6.01 14.01
C SER A 92 18.98 5.06 14.68
N ARG A 93 19.04 3.79 14.24
CA ARG A 93 19.96 2.76 14.75
C ARG A 93 21.25 2.65 13.93
N LYS A 94 21.35 3.40 12.83
CA LYS A 94 22.55 3.50 11.98
C LYS A 94 23.51 4.52 12.58
#